data_AF-W7E2I1-F1
#
_entry.id   AF-W7E2I1-F1
#
_cell.length_a   1.000
_cell.length_b   1.000
_cell.length_c   1.000
_cell.angle_alpha   90.00
_cell.angle_beta   90.00
_cell.angle_gamma   90.00
#
_symmetry.space_group_name_H-M   'P 1'
#
loop_
_entity.id
_entity.type
_entity.pdbx_description
1 polymer ?
#
loop_
_entity_poly.entity_id
_entity_poly.type
_entity_poly.pdbx_seq_one_letter_code
_entity_poly.pdbx_strand_id
1 'polypeptide(L)'
;MESGLLDQRIDIYEYKEIKNEETGELDGKPVFYFSCFAHQVEHTLRETKETSGQGTEETTLTANETFEIRREWDSKLKIANAYELHSKGSQYRIISYSYSYDKILLECRVIL
;
A
#
# COMPACT_ATOMS: atom_id res chain seq x y z
N MET A 1 10.21 -17.10 -19.37
CA MET A 1 9.79 -15.87 -18.68
C MET A 1 10.32 -15.96 -17.27
N GLU A 2 11.33 -15.17 -16.94
CA GLU A 2 11.86 -15.12 -15.57
C GLU A 2 10.85 -14.37 -14.71
N SER A 3 10.19 -15.09 -13.80
CA SER A 3 9.53 -14.44 -12.69
C SER A 3 10.61 -13.70 -11.90
N GLY A 4 10.47 -12.39 -11.71
CA GLY A 4 11.28 -11.66 -10.75
C GLY A 4 11.31 -12.46 -9.43
N LEU A 5 12.50 -12.76 -8.95
CA LEU A 5 12.67 -13.41 -7.66
C LEU A 5 12.08 -12.43 -6.63
N LEU A 6 11.14 -12.90 -5.81
CA LEU A 6 10.60 -12.11 -4.71
C LEU A 6 11.74 -11.92 -3.69
N ASP A 7 12.40 -10.77 -3.78
CA ASP A 7 13.71 -10.49 -3.20
C ASP A 7 13.65 -9.65 -1.93
N GLN A 8 12.49 -9.04 -1.65
CA GLN A 8 12.29 -8.18 -0.49
C GLN A 8 11.16 -8.67 0.40
N ARG A 9 11.35 -8.54 1.71
CA ARG A 9 10.28 -8.75 2.69
C ARG A 9 9.49 -7.45 2.84
N ILE A 10 8.17 -7.57 2.79
CA ILE A 10 7.23 -6.49 3.08
C ILE A 10 6.33 -6.88 4.24
N ASP A 11 5.87 -5.87 4.97
CA ASP A 11 4.91 -6.02 6.07
C ASP A 11 3.59 -5.37 5.67
N ILE A 12 2.50 -6.11 5.76
CA ILE A 12 1.14 -5.67 5.42
C ILE A 12 0.38 -5.39 6.71
N TYR A 13 -0.31 -4.25 6.72
CA TYR A 13 -1.11 -3.76 7.82
C TYR A 13 -2.57 -3.65 7.39
N GLU A 14 -3.46 -3.99 8.33
CA GLU A 14 -4.90 -3.78 8.22
C GLU A 14 -5.32 -2.53 8.97
N TYR A 15 -6.35 -1.84 8.48
CA TYR A 15 -6.95 -0.73 9.22
C TYR A 15 -7.98 -1.28 10.22
N LYS A 16 -7.79 -0.97 11.51
CA LYS A 16 -8.74 -1.33 12.56
C LYS A 16 -9.22 -0.10 13.31
N GLU A 17 -10.53 0.03 13.42
CA GLU A 17 -11.17 0.96 14.34
C GLU A 17 -11.18 0.35 15.74
N ILE A 18 -10.47 0.98 16.67
CA ILE A 18 -10.40 0.56 18.06
C ILE A 18 -11.10 1.62 18.89
N LYS A 19 -12.06 1.18 19.69
CA LYS A 19 -12.75 2.06 20.62
C LYS A 19 -11.81 2.43 21.75
N ASN A 20 -11.59 3.73 21.94
CA ASN A 20 -10.91 4.26 23.11
C ASN A 20 -11.80 4.03 24.34
N GLU A 21 -11.32 3.31 25.34
CA GLU A 21 -12.10 2.99 26.54
C GLU A 21 -12.34 4.21 27.45
N GLU A 22 -11.47 5.22 27.38
CA GLU A 22 -11.57 6.44 28.20
C GLU A 22 -12.47 7.51 27.55
N THR A 23 -12.39 7.70 26.23
CA THR A 23 -13.18 8.73 25.52
C THR A 23 -14.42 8.18 24.83
N GLY A 24 -14.48 6.87 24.60
CA GLY A 24 -15.55 6.21 23.85
C GLY A 24 -15.48 6.43 22.33
N GLU A 25 -14.50 7.19 21.83
CA GLU A 25 -14.31 7.49 20.42
C GLU A 25 -13.69 6.30 19.67
N LEU A 26 -13.99 6.19 18.37
CA LEU A 26 -13.35 5.22 17.49
C LEU A 26 -12.07 5.84 16.93
N ASP A 27 -10.93 5.29 17.31
CA ASP A 27 -9.63 5.65 16.76
C ASP A 27 -9.18 4.55 15.79
N GLY A 28 -9.01 4.92 14.53
CA GLY A 28 -8.62 3.97 13.50
C GLY A 28 -7.13 4.01 13.26
N LYS A 29 -6.46 2.88 13.49
CA LYS A 29 -5.00 2.75 13.34
C LYS A 29 -4.60 1.56 12.49
N PRO A 30 -3.48 1.65 11.76
CA PRO A 30 -2.90 0.50 11.08
C PRO A 30 -2.38 -0.49 12.13
N VAL A 31 -2.78 -1.75 11.99
CA VAL A 31 -2.33 -2.86 12.84
C VAL A 31 -1.62 -3.87 11.95
N PHE A 32 -0.44 -4.32 12.39
CA PHE A 32 0.32 -5.35 11.67
C PHE A 32 -0.55 -6.59 11.44
N TYR A 33 -0.58 -7.08 10.21
CA TYR A 33 -1.37 -8.24 9.83
C TYR A 33 -0.50 -9.44 9.43
N PHE A 34 0.36 -9.30 8.42
CA PHE A 34 1.32 -10.36 8.05
C PHE A 34 2.51 -9.81 7.25
N SER A 35 3.58 -10.60 7.20
CA SER A 35 4.71 -10.35 6.30
C SER A 35 4.72 -11.34 5.14
N CYS A 36 5.18 -10.90 3.96
CA CYS A 36 5.46 -11.80 2.84
C CYS A 36 6.64 -11.30 1.99
N PHE A 37 7.10 -12.14 1.08
CA PHE A 37 8.09 -11.72 0.08
C PHE A 37 7.39 -11.07 -1.11
N ALA A 38 7.96 -9.98 -1.58
CA ALA A 38 7.51 -9.22 -2.73
C ALA A 38 8.67 -8.92 -3.68
N HIS A 39 8.35 -8.47 -4.88
CA HIS A 39 9.28 -7.87 -5.83
C HIS A 39 8.74 -6.50 -6.26
N GLN A 40 9.59 -5.47 -6.29
CA GLN A 40 9.16 -4.15 -6.77
C GLN A 40 9.27 -4.12 -8.30
N VAL A 41 8.15 -3.87 -8.97
CA VAL A 41 8.06 -3.99 -10.44
C VAL A 41 8.16 -2.64 -11.13
N GLU A 42 7.57 -1.60 -10.54
CA GLU A 42 7.50 -0.29 -11.16
C GLU A 42 7.58 0.82 -10.11
N HIS A 43 8.23 1.92 -10.48
CA HIS A 43 8.21 3.19 -9.77
C HIS A 43 7.79 4.28 -10.75
N THR A 44 6.66 4.94 -10.47
CA THR A 44 6.07 5.96 -11.34
C THR A 44 5.84 7.24 -10.55
N LEU A 45 6.43 8.33 -11.02
CA LEU A 45 6.15 9.67 -10.51
C LEU A 45 4.93 10.23 -11.26
N ARG A 46 3.87 10.57 -10.52
CA ARG A 46 2.71 11.28 -11.06
C ARG A 46 2.70 12.71 -10.53
N GLU A 47 2.79 13.67 -11.45
CA GLU A 47 2.48 15.06 -11.17
C GLU A 47 0.97 15.23 -11.09
N THR A 48 0.47 15.57 -9.91
CA THR A 48 -0.94 15.95 -9.75
C THR A 48 -1.00 17.46 -9.62
N LYS A 49 -1.63 18.12 -10.61
CA LYS A 49 -1.92 19.54 -10.56
C LYS A 49 -3.29 19.72 -9.91
N GLU A 50 -3.31 20.18 -8.67
CA GLU A 50 -4.56 20.57 -8.02
C GLU A 50 -4.73 22.08 -8.13
N THR A 51 -5.76 22.53 -8.83
CA THR A 51 -6.10 23.95 -8.90
C THR A 51 -6.79 24.33 -7.59
N SER A 52 -6.03 24.76 -6.59
CA SER A 52 -6.60 25.36 -5.40
C SER A 52 -7.25 26.71 -5.79
N GLY A 53 -8.45 26.98 -5.29
CA GLY A 53 -9.31 28.11 -5.69
C GLY A 53 -8.76 29.53 -5.43
N GLN A 54 -7.47 29.67 -5.11
CA GLN A 54 -6.75 30.93 -4.95
C GLN A 54 -5.41 30.88 -5.72
N GLY A 55 -5.49 30.90 -7.06
CA GLY A 55 -4.44 31.46 -7.93
C GLY A 55 -2.99 30.95 -7.79
N THR A 56 -2.75 29.82 -7.12
CA THR A 56 -1.42 29.26 -6.90
C THR A 56 -1.47 27.79 -7.30
N GLU A 57 -0.87 27.45 -8.45
CA GLU A 57 -0.76 26.07 -8.90
C GLU A 57 0.26 25.34 -8.01
N GLU A 58 -0.20 24.70 -6.94
CA GLU A 58 0.65 23.78 -6.17
C GLU A 58 0.75 22.45 -6.95
N THR A 59 1.96 22.18 -7.45
CA THR A 59 2.26 20.89 -8.10
C THR A 59 2.65 19.89 -7.03
N THR A 60 1.77 18.93 -6.74
CA THR A 60 2.09 17.84 -5.81
C THR A 60 2.64 16.66 -6.60
N LEU A 61 3.92 16.35 -6.39
CA LEU A 61 4.56 15.14 -6.90
C LEU A 61 4.16 13.96 -6.02
N THR A 62 3.44 12.99 -6.58
CA THR A 62 3.07 11.76 -5.89
C THR A 62 3.85 10.60 -6.48
N ALA A 63 4.61 9.89 -5.66
CA ALA A 63 5.30 8.66 -6.06
C ALA A 63 4.39 7.45 -5.85
N ASN A 64 4.19 6.67 -6.90
CA ASN A 64 3.50 5.40 -6.87
C ASN A 64 4.48 4.26 -7.12
N GLU A 65 4.30 3.15 -6.40
CA GLU A 65 5.10 1.93 -6.55
C GLU A 65 4.21 0.71 -6.68
N THR A 66 4.64 -0.25 -7.51
CA THR A 66 3.94 -1.51 -7.69
C THR A 66 4.76 -2.66 -7.11
N PHE A 67 4.16 -3.39 -6.18
CA PHE A 67 4.76 -4.57 -5.55
C PHE A 67 4.07 -5.84 -6.02
N GLU A 68 4.84 -6.81 -6.48
CA GLU A 68 4.36 -8.13 -6.83
C GLU A 68 4.50 -9.09 -5.66
N ILE A 69 3.44 -9.83 -5.33
CA ILE A 69 3.45 -10.91 -4.34
C ILE A 69 2.82 -12.20 -4.89
N ARG A 70 3.01 -13.32 -4.21
CA ARG A 70 2.40 -14.62 -4.59
C ARG A 70 0.87 -14.60 -4.45
N ARG A 71 0.18 -15.26 -5.36
CA ARG A 71 -1.29 -15.39 -5.37
C ARG A 71 -1.89 -16.13 -4.17
N GLU A 72 -1.10 -16.92 -3.45
CA GLU A 72 -1.54 -17.60 -2.22
C GLU A 72 -2.01 -16.62 -1.12
N TRP A 73 -1.54 -15.36 -1.15
CA TRP A 73 -1.89 -14.33 -0.18
C TRP A 73 -3.23 -13.63 -0.47
N ASP A 74 -3.90 -13.93 -1.60
CA ASP A 74 -5.17 -13.32 -2.00
C ASP A 74 -6.24 -13.37 -0.90
N SER A 75 -6.39 -14.56 -0.29
CA SER A 75 -7.37 -14.77 0.79
C SER A 75 -7.13 -13.86 1.99
N LYS A 76 -5.86 -13.64 2.36
CA LYS A 76 -5.47 -12.79 3.48
C LYS A 76 -5.74 -11.31 3.19
N LEU A 77 -5.41 -10.85 1.98
CA LEU A 77 -5.64 -9.45 1.58
C LEU A 77 -7.12 -9.07 1.63
N LYS A 78 -8.01 -9.97 1.17
CA LYS A 78 -9.46 -9.74 1.15
C LYS A 78 -10.10 -9.74 2.53
N ILE A 79 -9.63 -10.58 3.45
CA ILE A 79 -10.21 -10.70 4.79
C ILE A 79 -9.90 -9.48 5.65
N ALA A 80 -8.68 -8.94 5.52
CA ALA A 80 -8.16 -7.96 6.46
C ALA A 80 -8.31 -6.51 6.00
N ASN A 81 -8.96 -6.22 4.86
CA ASN A 81 -8.97 -4.88 4.27
C ASN A 81 -7.56 -4.27 4.27
N ALA A 82 -6.60 -5.02 3.73
CA ALA A 82 -5.19 -4.62 3.71
C ALA A 82 -5.05 -3.19 3.18
N TYR A 83 -4.40 -2.34 3.97
CA TYR A 83 -4.46 -0.90 3.79
C TYR A 83 -3.09 -0.29 3.55
N GLU A 84 -2.09 -0.80 4.26
CA GLU A 84 -0.76 -0.22 4.27
C GLU A 84 0.30 -1.32 4.15
N LEU A 85 1.39 -0.96 3.48
CA LEU A 85 2.53 -1.81 3.19
C LEU A 85 3.78 -1.08 3.65
N HIS A 86 4.65 -1.74 4.40
CA HIS A 86 5.97 -1.22 4.78
C HIS A 86 7.07 -2.02 4.08
N SER A 87 8.04 -1.31 3.51
CA SER A 87 9.20 -1.91 2.85
C SER A 87 10.42 -1.00 2.97
N LYS A 88 11.58 -1.55 3.35
CA LYS A 88 12.88 -0.84 3.41
C LYS A 88 12.86 0.49 4.19
N GLY A 89 11.98 0.63 5.17
CA GLY A 89 11.83 1.84 5.98
C GLY A 89 10.86 2.87 5.42
N SER A 90 10.28 2.63 4.23
CA SER A 90 9.23 3.46 3.64
C SER A 90 7.84 2.89 3.90
N GLN A 91 6.87 3.78 3.97
CA GLN A 91 5.46 3.47 4.19
C GLN A 91 4.64 3.76 2.94
N TYR A 92 3.76 2.82 2.60
CA TYR A 92 2.98 2.85 1.39
C TYR A 92 1.51 2.58 1.66
N ARG A 93 0.63 3.41 1.11
CA ARG A 93 -0.81 3.15 1.09
C ARG A 93 -1.14 2.27 -0.10
N ILE A 94 -1.79 1.14 0.13
CA ILE A 94 -2.31 0.28 -0.94
C ILE A 94 -3.54 0.97 -1.53
N ILE A 95 -3.49 1.30 -2.83
CA ILE A 95 -4.59 1.95 -3.55
C ILE A 95 -5.47 0.90 -4.22
N SER A 96 -4.84 -0.10 -4.83
CA SER A 96 -5.52 -1.12 -5.62
C SER A 96 -4.70 -2.41 -5.66
N TYR A 97 -5.35 -3.49 -6.06
CA TYR A 97 -4.69 -4.73 -6.40
C TYR A 97 -5.20 -5.25 -7.75
N SER A 98 -4.28 -5.79 -8.54
CA SER A 98 -4.59 -6.49 -9.79
C SER A 98 -3.92 -7.86 -9.82
N TYR A 99 -4.34 -8.71 -10.74
CA TYR A 99 -3.89 -10.11 -10.81
C TYR A 99 -3.16 -10.35 -12.12
N SER A 100 -2.03 -11.04 -12.04
CA SER A 100 -1.27 -11.49 -13.20
C SER A 100 -0.82 -12.92 -12.98
N TYR A 101 -1.40 -13.87 -13.73
CA TYR A 101 -1.10 -15.31 -13.61
C TYR A 101 -1.09 -15.82 -12.16
N ASP A 102 0.08 -16.14 -11.61
CA ASP A 102 0.34 -16.67 -10.27
C ASP A 102 0.70 -15.59 -9.23
N LYS A 103 0.52 -14.32 -9.58
CA LYS A 103 0.90 -13.15 -8.79
C LYS A 103 -0.25 -12.17 -8.57
N ILE A 104 -0.07 -11.35 -7.55
CA ILE A 104 -0.89 -10.19 -7.22
C ILE A 104 0.02 -8.97 -7.32
N LEU A 105 -0.42 -7.95 -8.03
CA LEU A 105 0.23 -6.65 -8.13
C LEU A 105 -0.49 -5.69 -7.19
N LEU A 106 0.24 -5.15 -6.22
CA LEU A 106 -0.22 -4.16 -5.27
C LEU A 106 0.22 -2.78 -5.75
N GLU A 107 -0.73 -1.98 -6.20
CA GLU A 107 -0.46 -0.59 -6.56
C GLU A 107 -0.51 0.25 -5.30
N CYS A 108 0.60 0.90 -4.99
CA CYS A 108 0.78 1.61 -3.75
C CYS A 108 1.21 3.06 -3.99
N ARG A 109 0.85 3.95 -3.06
CA ARG A 109 1.31 5.34 -3.01
C ARG A 109 2.25 5.52 -1.83
N VAL A 110 3.40 6.13 -2.05
CA VAL A 110 4.32 6.49 -0.98
C VAL A 110 3.65 7.51 -0.05
N ILE A 111 3.68 7.23 1.25
CA ILE A 111 3.20 8.14 2.29
C ILE A 111 4.39 8.91 2.87
N LEU A 112 5.45 8.19 3.27
CA LEU A 112 6.65 8.69 3.95
C LEU A 112 7.87 7.78 3.68
#